data_AF-A0A194AGP9-F1
#
_entry.id   AF-A0A194AGP9-F1
#
_cell.length_a   1.000
_cell.length_b   1.000
_cell.length_c   1.000
_cell.angle_alpha   90.00
_cell.angle_beta   90.00
_cell.angle_gamma   90.00
#
_symmetry.space_group_name_H-M   'P 1'
#
loop_
_entity.id
_entity.type
_entity.pdbx_description
1 polymer ?
#
loop_
_entity_poly.entity_id
_entity_poly.type
_entity_poly.pdbx_seq_one_letter_code
_entity_poly.pdbx_strand_id
1 'polypeptide(L)'
;MTRKPMKKIYLYTRFERFWHWVQALFIFMLLLTGFEIHGTFGLMGFAKAVSLHNLLGITWIILFIFFIFWLFTTGEWRQYVPTTKKLFEVIRYYSSGIFKGQPHPVRKTRGAKHNPLQRLTYLGLTAVLLSLQMLTGFLYYTYNDWKAWGIDGFLDLGVLAAIHVLCGFAILAFVIVHIYMTTTGHTLTAHIAAMFSGWEEVEEGEVESWEVHERT
;
A
#
# COMPACT_ATOMS: atom_id res chain seq x y z
N MET A 1 19.19 28.79 7.37
CA MET A 1 17.92 28.25 6.84
C MET A 1 16.80 28.65 7.78
N THR A 2 15.93 29.57 7.36
CA THR A 2 14.69 29.90 8.09
C THR A 2 13.73 28.72 7.97
N ARG A 3 13.42 28.04 9.09
CA ARG A 3 12.38 27.02 9.11
C ARG A 3 11.05 27.69 8.75
N LYS A 4 10.36 27.17 7.73
CA LYS A 4 9.00 27.63 7.40
C LYS A 4 8.07 27.28 8.57
N PRO A 5 7.03 28.10 8.84
CA PRO A 5 6.07 27.79 9.88
C PRO A 5 5.39 26.44 9.59
N MET A 6 5.19 25.64 10.62
CA MET A 6 4.56 24.32 10.54
C MET A 6 3.13 24.41 11.08
N LYS A 7 2.17 23.83 10.39
CA LYS A 7 0.78 23.70 10.85
C LYS A 7 0.41 22.24 11.06
N LYS A 8 -0.36 21.97 12.11
CA LYS A 8 -0.89 20.64 12.39
C LYS A 8 -2.23 20.47 11.69
N ILE A 9 -2.31 19.52 10.76
CA ILE A 9 -3.55 19.21 10.02
C ILE A 9 -4.01 17.80 10.32
N TYR A 10 -5.31 17.64 10.52
CA TYR A 10 -5.92 16.31 10.56
C TYR A 10 -6.00 15.77 9.13
N LEU A 11 -5.19 14.77 8.83
CA LEU A 11 -4.98 14.27 7.47
C LEU A 11 -5.58 12.87 7.27
N TYR A 12 -5.39 11.97 8.24
CA TYR A 12 -5.87 10.59 8.16
C TYR A 12 -7.05 10.40 9.10
N THR A 13 -8.20 9.99 8.57
CA THR A 13 -9.40 9.67 9.32
C THR A 13 -9.22 8.42 10.19
N ARG A 14 -10.11 8.21 11.16
CA ARG A 14 -10.06 7.02 12.03
C ARG A 14 -10.14 5.71 11.23
N PHE A 15 -11.03 5.66 10.24
CA PHE A 15 -11.20 4.48 9.41
C PHE A 15 -9.97 4.17 8.57
N GLU A 16 -9.38 5.18 7.91
CA GLU A 16 -8.15 4.99 7.11
C GLU A 16 -7.01 4.42 7.95
N ARG A 17 -6.83 4.90 9.18
CA ARG A 17 -5.78 4.40 10.08
C ARG A 17 -6.07 2.99 10.55
N PHE A 18 -7.30 2.72 10.98
CA PHE A 18 -7.73 1.37 11.36
C PHE A 18 -7.48 0.39 10.21
N TRP A 19 -7.96 0.74 9.02
CA TRP A 19 -7.80 -0.07 7.82
C TRP A 19 -6.32 -0.31 7.54
N HIS A 20 -5.49 0.73 7.49
CA HIS A 20 -4.05 0.59 7.28
C HIS A 20 -3.38 -0.41 8.24
N TRP A 21 -3.69 -0.35 9.54
CA TRP A 21 -3.06 -1.25 10.51
C TRP A 21 -3.57 -2.69 10.40
N VAL A 22 -4.86 -2.88 10.09
CA VAL A 22 -5.38 -4.20 9.70
C VAL A 22 -4.64 -4.68 8.46
N GLN A 23 -4.44 -3.81 7.47
CA GLN A 23 -3.74 -4.16 6.24
C GLN A 23 -2.30 -4.61 6.48
N ALA A 24 -1.56 -3.84 7.27
CA ALA A 24 -0.20 -4.18 7.66
C ALA A 24 -0.15 -5.55 8.35
N LEU A 25 -1.05 -5.80 9.32
CA LEU A 25 -1.11 -7.07 10.03
C LEU A 25 -1.29 -8.27 9.07
N PHE A 26 -2.24 -8.18 8.14
CA PHE A 26 -2.47 -9.25 7.16
C PHE A 26 -1.26 -9.47 6.26
N ILE A 27 -0.65 -8.40 5.73
CA ILE A 27 0.55 -8.51 4.89
C ILE A 27 1.69 -9.21 5.63
N PHE A 28 1.97 -8.81 6.88
CA PHE A 28 3.04 -9.44 7.65
C PHE A 28 2.75 -10.91 7.97
N MET A 29 1.51 -11.24 8.34
CA MET A 29 1.14 -12.63 8.65
C MET A 29 1.14 -13.53 7.40
N LEU A 30 0.71 -13.01 6.25
CA LEU A 30 0.78 -13.71 4.97
C LEU A 30 2.22 -13.90 4.49
N LEU A 31 3.09 -12.90 4.65
CA LEU A 31 4.53 -13.05 4.36
C LEU A 31 5.15 -14.10 5.28
N LEU A 32 4.91 -14.02 6.59
CA LEU A 32 5.43 -14.98 7.58
C LEU A 32 5.03 -16.41 7.22
N THR A 33 3.74 -16.65 7.02
CA THR A 33 3.25 -17.99 6.65
C THR A 33 3.72 -18.42 5.26
N GLY A 34 3.83 -17.51 4.30
CA GLY A 34 4.36 -17.80 2.97
C GLY A 34 5.81 -18.27 3.01
N PHE A 35 6.69 -17.57 3.74
CA PHE A 35 8.09 -17.99 3.91
C PHE A 35 8.23 -19.36 4.57
N GLU A 36 7.37 -19.67 5.54
CA GLU A 36 7.35 -20.97 6.20
C GLU A 36 6.87 -22.09 5.26
N ILE A 37 5.85 -21.84 4.44
CA ILE A 37 5.39 -22.77 3.40
C ILE A 37 6.51 -23.09 2.40
N HIS A 38 7.36 -22.10 2.09
CA HIS A 38 8.55 -22.28 1.26
C HIS A 38 9.77 -22.86 2.00
N GLY A 39 9.64 -23.22 3.28
CA GLY A 39 10.69 -23.90 4.05
C GLY A 39 11.84 -23.00 4.50
N THR A 40 11.64 -21.68 4.53
CA THR A 40 12.71 -20.72 4.95
C THR A 40 13.05 -20.86 6.44
N PHE A 41 12.06 -21.22 7.25
CA PHE A 41 12.17 -21.51 8.68
C PHE A 41 11.01 -22.43 9.10
N GLY A 42 11.04 -22.92 10.34
CA GLY A 42 9.93 -23.70 10.92
C GLY A 42 9.49 -23.14 12.26
N LEU A 43 8.33 -22.49 12.31
CA LEU A 43 7.75 -21.87 13.50
C LEU A 43 6.53 -22.64 14.01
N MET A 44 5.59 -22.97 13.12
CA MET A 44 4.34 -23.68 13.43
C MET A 44 4.17 -25.01 12.68
N GLY A 45 4.97 -25.25 11.64
CA GLY A 45 4.94 -26.44 10.79
C GLY A 45 4.09 -26.26 9.53
N PHE A 46 4.49 -26.93 8.44
CA PHE A 46 3.94 -26.75 7.08
C PHE A 46 2.39 -26.76 7.03
N ALA A 47 1.76 -27.80 7.58
CA ALA A 47 0.30 -27.94 7.52
C ALA A 47 -0.45 -26.78 8.22
N LYS A 48 0.06 -26.32 9.37
CA LYS A 48 -0.51 -25.18 10.09
C LYS A 48 -0.26 -23.86 9.35
N ALA A 49 0.94 -23.69 8.79
CA ALA A 49 1.28 -22.52 7.98
C ALA A 49 0.37 -22.40 6.75
N VAL A 50 0.15 -23.49 6.00
CA VAL A 50 -0.78 -23.54 4.86
C VAL A 50 -2.20 -23.21 5.30
N SER A 51 -2.71 -23.84 6.36
CA SER A 51 -4.06 -23.60 6.85
C SER A 51 -4.28 -22.13 7.26
N LEU A 52 -3.33 -21.56 8.01
CA LEU A 52 -3.39 -20.17 8.44
C LEU A 52 -3.24 -19.20 7.25
N HIS A 53 -2.34 -19.48 6.30
CA HIS A 53 -2.16 -18.67 5.09
C HIS A 53 -3.44 -18.60 4.27
N ASN A 54 -4.09 -19.75 4.05
CA ASN A 54 -5.36 -19.83 3.32
C ASN A 54 -6.48 -19.08 4.05
N LEU A 55 -6.63 -19.27 5.36
CA LEU A 55 -7.61 -18.54 6.17
C LEU A 55 -7.41 -17.03 6.07
N LEU A 56 -6.17 -16.57 6.23
CA LEU A 56 -5.82 -15.15 6.11
C LEU A 56 -6.07 -14.62 4.69
N GLY A 57 -5.69 -15.38 3.66
CA GLY A 57 -5.86 -14.98 2.26
C GLY A 57 -7.33 -14.82 1.87
N ILE A 58 -8.18 -15.78 2.23
CA ILE A 58 -9.63 -15.70 1.98
C ILE A 58 -10.27 -14.56 2.78
N THR A 59 -9.92 -14.43 4.06
CA THR A 59 -10.41 -13.32 4.90
C THR A 59 -10.00 -11.97 4.32
N TRP A 60 -8.77 -11.88 3.82
CA TRP A 60 -8.23 -10.68 3.20
C TRP A 60 -9.00 -10.29 1.93
N ILE A 61 -9.33 -11.25 1.06
CA ILE A 61 -10.18 -11.02 -0.13
C ILE A 61 -11.54 -10.44 0.28
N ILE A 62 -12.19 -11.03 1.27
CA ILE A 62 -13.51 -10.57 1.76
C ILE A 62 -13.41 -9.14 2.29
N LEU A 63 -12.44 -8.87 3.16
CA LEU A 63 -12.23 -7.53 3.72
C LEU A 63 -11.89 -6.50 2.64
N PHE A 64 -11.11 -6.90 1.63
CA PHE A 64 -10.75 -6.02 0.53
C PHE A 64 -11.98 -5.63 -0.31
N ILE A 65 -12.91 -6.54 -0.54
CA ILE A 65 -14.18 -6.23 -1.22
C ILE A 65 -14.96 -5.15 -0.43
N PHE A 66 -15.07 -5.29 0.90
CA PHE A 66 -15.70 -4.26 1.74
C PHE A 66 -14.96 -2.92 1.69
N PHE A 67 -13.63 -2.94 1.65
CA PHE A 67 -12.85 -1.72 1.50
C PHE A 67 -13.08 -1.04 0.15
N ILE A 68 -13.15 -1.80 -0.95
CA ILE A 68 -13.49 -1.24 -2.26
C ILE A 68 -14.88 -0.60 -2.24
N PHE A 69 -15.87 -1.26 -1.62
CA PHE A 69 -17.19 -0.67 -1.42
C PHE A 69 -17.13 0.65 -0.63
N TRP A 70 -16.39 0.69 0.48
CA TRP A 70 -16.18 1.90 1.27
C TRP A 70 -15.50 3.01 0.45
N LEU A 71 -14.48 2.67 -0.35
CA LEU A 71 -13.73 3.60 -1.17
C LEU A 71 -14.62 4.31 -2.20
N PHE A 72 -15.55 3.58 -2.81
CA PHE A 72 -16.51 4.13 -3.76
C PHE A 72 -17.62 4.93 -3.08
N THR A 73 -18.18 4.43 -1.98
CA THR A 73 -19.29 5.10 -1.28
C THR A 73 -18.89 6.39 -0.56
N THR A 74 -17.65 6.52 -0.12
CA THR A 74 -17.13 7.74 0.53
C THR A 74 -16.52 8.75 -0.44
N GLY A 75 -16.24 8.35 -1.68
CA GLY A 75 -15.56 9.21 -2.65
C GLY A 75 -14.06 9.41 -2.38
N GLU A 76 -13.48 8.69 -1.42
CA GLU A 76 -12.04 8.79 -1.09
C GLU A 76 -11.14 8.35 -2.26
N TRP A 77 -11.68 7.60 -3.24
CA TRP A 77 -10.98 7.28 -4.50
C TRP A 77 -10.44 8.51 -5.24
N ARG A 78 -11.08 9.68 -5.10
CA ARG A 78 -10.68 10.93 -5.76
C ARG A 78 -9.25 11.36 -5.38
N GLN A 79 -8.75 10.95 -4.21
CA GLN A 79 -7.39 11.24 -3.75
C GLN A 79 -6.31 10.43 -4.49
N TYR A 80 -6.71 9.37 -5.19
CA TYR A 80 -5.82 8.47 -5.93
C TYR A 80 -5.80 8.73 -7.43
N VAL A 81 -6.50 9.78 -7.90
CA VAL A 81 -6.50 10.17 -9.32
C VAL A 81 -5.07 10.53 -9.73
N PRO A 82 -4.49 9.79 -10.70
CA PRO A 82 -3.10 9.98 -11.08
C PRO A 82 -2.87 11.32 -11.77
N THR A 83 -1.67 11.87 -11.61
CA THR A 83 -1.22 13.10 -12.28
C THR A 83 0.25 12.96 -12.63
N THR A 84 0.64 13.50 -13.79
CA THR A 84 2.05 13.55 -14.23
C THR A 84 2.73 14.86 -13.84
N LYS A 85 1.98 15.84 -13.32
CA LYS A 85 2.51 17.14 -12.90
C LYS A 85 3.52 16.95 -11.78
N LYS A 86 4.70 17.57 -11.92
CA LYS A 86 5.85 17.47 -10.99
C LYS A 86 6.34 16.04 -10.71
N LEU A 87 5.94 15.03 -11.49
CA LEU A 87 6.34 13.64 -11.25
C LEU A 87 7.86 13.47 -11.26
N PHE A 88 8.54 14.01 -12.28
CA PHE A 88 10.00 13.96 -12.38
C PHE A 88 10.70 14.72 -11.24
N GLU A 89 10.13 15.84 -10.78
CA GLU A 89 10.65 16.60 -9.65
C GLU A 89 10.57 15.78 -8.36
N VAL A 90 9.45 15.09 -8.12
CA VAL A 90 9.25 14.21 -6.97
C VAL A 90 10.19 13.00 -7.02
N ILE A 91 10.38 12.40 -8.20
CA ILE A 91 11.35 11.31 -8.40
C ILE A 91 12.76 11.81 -8.05
N ARG A 92 13.20 12.92 -8.66
CA ARG A 92 14.53 13.50 -8.40
C ARG A 92 14.74 13.87 -6.94
N TYR A 93 13.69 14.35 -6.28
CA TYR A 93 13.68 14.66 -4.86
C TYR A 93 13.98 13.42 -4.03
N TYR A 94 13.24 12.33 -4.22
CA TYR A 94 13.48 11.09 -3.47
C TYR A 94 14.77 10.38 -3.85
N SER A 95 15.23 10.49 -5.10
CA SER A 95 16.51 9.91 -5.53
C SER A 95 17.74 10.62 -4.97
N SER A 96 17.67 11.94 -4.74
CA SER A 96 18.86 12.71 -4.32
C SER A 96 18.58 13.98 -3.51
N GLY A 97 17.47 14.67 -3.77
CA GLY A 97 17.15 15.95 -3.13
C GLY A 97 16.92 15.84 -1.63
N ILE A 98 16.33 14.74 -1.17
CA ILE A 98 16.03 14.49 0.25
C ILE A 98 17.32 14.43 1.09
N PHE A 99 18.36 13.77 0.59
CA PHE A 99 19.67 13.69 1.24
C PHE A 99 20.42 15.02 1.26
N LYS A 100 20.04 15.95 0.37
CA LYS A 100 20.60 17.30 0.28
C LYS A 100 19.81 18.32 1.11
N GLY A 101 18.77 17.90 1.84
CA GLY A 101 17.91 18.79 2.61
C GLY A 101 17.10 19.76 1.75
N GLN A 102 16.84 19.41 0.49
CA GLN A 102 16.00 20.23 -0.39
C GLN A 102 14.55 20.25 0.11
N PRO A 103 13.77 21.31 -0.16
CA PRO A 103 12.34 21.30 0.15
C PRO A 103 11.60 20.31 -0.75
N HIS A 104 10.56 19.67 -0.22
CA HIS A 104 9.72 18.75 -1.01
C HIS A 104 8.97 19.53 -2.12
N PRO A 105 8.94 19.05 -3.37
CA PRO A 105 8.43 19.81 -4.53
C PRO A 105 6.90 20.02 -4.56
N VAL A 106 6.17 19.23 -3.76
CA VAL A 106 4.70 19.27 -3.64
C VAL A 106 4.30 19.37 -2.17
N ARG A 107 3.27 20.16 -1.85
CA ARG A 107 2.81 20.34 -0.47
C ARG A 107 1.58 19.50 -0.19
N LYS A 108 1.50 18.93 1.02
CA LYS A 108 0.35 18.15 1.47
C LYS A 108 -0.77 19.06 1.96
N THR A 109 -2.01 18.67 1.69
CA THR A 109 -3.21 19.27 2.25
C THR A 109 -4.25 18.20 2.57
N ARG A 110 -5.35 18.60 3.23
CA ARG A 110 -6.50 17.71 3.42
C ARG A 110 -7.10 17.19 2.11
N GLY A 111 -7.10 18.00 1.04
CA GLY A 111 -7.65 17.62 -0.27
C GLY A 111 -6.67 16.86 -1.17
N ALA A 112 -5.37 17.03 -0.93
CA ALA A 112 -4.27 16.37 -1.64
C ALA A 112 -3.28 15.79 -0.62
N LYS A 113 -3.61 14.60 -0.11
CA LYS A 113 -2.81 13.91 0.92
C LYS A 113 -1.51 13.32 0.35
N HIS A 114 -1.51 13.03 -0.95
CA HIS A 114 -0.47 12.26 -1.63
C HIS A 114 0.18 13.06 -2.74
N ASN A 115 1.51 12.98 -2.82
CA ASN A 115 2.26 13.51 -3.95
C ASN A 115 2.06 12.64 -5.22
N PRO A 116 2.39 13.14 -6.42
CA PRO A 116 2.22 12.42 -7.68
C PRO A 116 2.82 10.99 -7.69
N LEU A 117 4.02 10.82 -7.14
CA LEU A 117 4.66 9.50 -7.05
C LEU A 117 3.88 8.57 -6.13
N GLN A 118 3.47 9.04 -4.95
CA GLN A 118 2.68 8.29 -3.99
C GLN A 118 1.33 7.85 -4.59
N ARG A 119 0.64 8.70 -5.36
CA ARG A 119 -0.61 8.33 -6.03
C ARG A 119 -0.41 7.17 -6.99
N LEU A 120 0.62 7.24 -7.84
CA LEU A 120 0.96 6.15 -8.76
C LEU A 120 1.36 4.87 -8.02
N THR A 121 2.15 5.00 -6.95
CA THR A 121 2.55 3.86 -6.12
C THR A 121 1.34 3.21 -5.45
N TYR A 122 0.42 3.98 -4.87
CA TYR A 122 -0.78 3.42 -4.23
C TYR A 122 -1.76 2.83 -5.23
N LEU A 123 -1.93 3.46 -6.39
CA LEU A 123 -2.74 2.90 -7.47
C LEU A 123 -2.13 1.57 -7.95
N GLY A 124 -0.83 1.53 -8.24
CA GLY A 124 -0.14 0.32 -8.66
C GLY A 124 -0.14 -0.77 -7.59
N LEU A 125 0.09 -0.41 -6.33
CA LEU A 125 0.06 -1.36 -5.21
C LEU A 125 -1.34 -1.94 -5.02
N THR A 126 -2.35 -1.08 -4.85
CA THR A 126 -3.69 -1.52 -4.46
C THR A 126 -4.48 -2.10 -5.64
N ALA A 127 -4.47 -1.46 -6.80
CA ALA A 127 -5.27 -1.88 -7.95
C ALA A 127 -4.60 -2.96 -8.80
N VAL A 128 -3.28 -3.11 -8.72
CA VAL A 128 -2.55 -4.12 -9.51
C VAL A 128 -1.92 -5.16 -8.59
N LEU A 129 -0.94 -4.80 -7.77
CA LEU A 129 -0.10 -5.79 -7.08
C LEU A 129 -0.89 -6.60 -6.04
N LEU A 130 -1.64 -5.95 -5.15
CA LEU A 130 -2.46 -6.62 -4.15
C LEU A 130 -3.61 -7.40 -4.80
N SER A 131 -4.28 -6.82 -5.80
CA SER A 131 -5.34 -7.51 -6.55
C SER A 131 -4.81 -8.77 -7.23
N LEU A 132 -3.63 -8.70 -7.85
CA LEU A 132 -2.97 -9.84 -8.49
C LEU A 132 -2.51 -10.89 -7.46
N GLN A 133 -1.95 -10.48 -6.32
CA GLN A 133 -1.60 -11.38 -5.21
C GLN A 133 -2.82 -12.15 -4.71
N MET A 134 -3.94 -11.45 -4.50
CA MET A 134 -5.19 -12.06 -4.04
C MET A 134 -5.79 -13.00 -5.08
N LEU A 135 -5.83 -12.56 -6.34
CA LEU A 135 -6.37 -13.35 -7.45
C LEU A 135 -5.56 -14.63 -7.65
N THR A 136 -4.24 -14.52 -7.72
CA THR A 136 -3.35 -15.68 -7.88
C THR A 136 -3.43 -16.61 -6.67
N GLY A 137 -3.55 -16.08 -5.45
CA GLY A 137 -3.72 -16.89 -4.24
C GLY A 137 -5.05 -17.64 -4.23
N PHE A 138 -6.13 -16.99 -4.63
CA PHE A 138 -7.45 -17.61 -4.76
C PHE A 138 -7.46 -18.71 -5.83
N LEU A 139 -6.91 -18.43 -7.01
CA LEU A 139 -6.81 -19.42 -8.08
C LEU A 139 -5.94 -20.61 -7.66
N TYR A 140 -4.85 -20.37 -6.96
CA TYR A 140 -3.99 -21.43 -6.44
C TYR A 140 -4.72 -22.27 -5.39
N TYR A 141 -5.44 -21.64 -4.46
CA TYR A 141 -6.28 -22.31 -3.47
C TYR A 141 -7.36 -23.21 -4.11
N THR A 142 -7.90 -22.80 -5.26
CA THR A 142 -8.99 -23.49 -5.98
C THR A 142 -8.53 -24.41 -7.10
N TYR A 143 -7.23 -24.75 -7.15
CA TYR A 143 -6.65 -25.57 -8.21
C TYR A 143 -7.42 -26.87 -8.49
N ASN A 144 -7.90 -27.54 -7.45
CA ASN A 144 -8.63 -28.81 -7.59
C ASN A 144 -9.95 -28.67 -8.36
N ASP A 145 -10.52 -27.47 -8.41
CA ASP A 145 -11.80 -27.19 -9.09
C ASP A 145 -11.62 -26.70 -10.53
N TRP A 146 -10.38 -26.43 -10.98
CA TRP A 146 -10.11 -25.85 -12.30
C TRP A 146 -10.66 -26.67 -13.46
N LYS A 147 -10.54 -28.01 -13.37
CA LYS A 147 -11.07 -28.93 -14.37
C LYS A 147 -12.59 -28.85 -14.48
N ALA A 148 -13.28 -28.67 -13.35
CA ALA A 148 -14.73 -28.49 -13.34
C ALA A 148 -15.14 -27.13 -13.92
N TRP A 149 -14.29 -26.11 -13.78
CA TRP A 149 -14.48 -24.79 -14.38
C TRP A 149 -14.04 -24.70 -15.85
N GLY A 150 -13.37 -25.72 -16.38
CA GLY A 150 -12.85 -25.75 -17.75
C GLY A 150 -11.69 -24.79 -18.00
N ILE A 151 -10.92 -24.44 -16.97
CA ILE A 151 -9.80 -23.48 -17.06
C ILE A 151 -8.41 -24.14 -17.00
N ASP A 152 -8.36 -25.46 -16.79
CA ASP A 152 -7.13 -26.26 -16.69
C ASP A 152 -6.31 -26.31 -17.99
N GLY A 153 -6.93 -25.99 -19.14
CA GLY A 153 -6.24 -25.83 -20.42
C GLY A 153 -5.65 -24.43 -20.67
N PHE A 154 -6.07 -23.41 -19.90
CA PHE A 154 -5.66 -22.01 -20.08
C PHE A 154 -4.66 -21.54 -19.01
N LEU A 155 -4.74 -22.11 -17.81
CA LEU A 155 -3.88 -21.77 -16.69
C LEU A 155 -2.90 -22.89 -16.40
N ASP A 156 -1.62 -22.53 -16.30
CA ASP A 156 -0.59 -23.43 -15.80
C ASP A 156 -0.36 -23.19 -14.30
N LEU A 157 -0.36 -24.26 -13.51
CA LEU A 157 -0.18 -24.19 -12.05
C LEU A 157 1.21 -23.63 -11.68
N GLY A 158 2.26 -24.05 -12.40
CA GLY A 158 3.63 -23.62 -12.15
C GLY A 158 3.80 -22.12 -12.41
N VAL A 159 3.26 -21.63 -13.52
CA VAL A 159 3.24 -20.19 -13.85
C VAL A 159 2.44 -19.41 -12.81
N LEU A 160 1.25 -19.87 -12.43
CA LEU A 160 0.44 -19.18 -11.41
C LEU A 160 1.16 -19.11 -10.06
N ALA A 161 1.75 -20.22 -9.61
CA ALA A 161 2.52 -20.27 -8.37
C ALA A 161 3.74 -19.33 -8.43
N ALA A 162 4.45 -19.31 -9.56
CA ALA A 162 5.58 -18.39 -9.76
C ALA A 162 5.16 -16.92 -9.71
N ILE A 163 4.03 -16.56 -10.34
CA ILE A 163 3.47 -15.21 -10.27
C ILE A 163 3.10 -14.85 -8.83
N HIS A 164 2.45 -15.77 -8.10
CA HIS A 164 2.06 -15.55 -6.71
C HIS A 164 3.27 -15.26 -5.80
N VAL A 165 4.36 -16.03 -5.98
CA VAL A 165 5.61 -15.85 -5.24
C VAL A 165 6.29 -14.54 -5.63
N LEU A 166 6.36 -14.23 -6.93
CA LEU A 166 6.93 -12.98 -7.44
C LEU A 166 6.21 -11.75 -6.88
N CYS A 167 4.87 -11.78 -6.86
CA CYS A 167 4.05 -10.74 -6.26
C CYS A 167 4.32 -10.61 -4.75
N GLY A 168 4.48 -11.74 -4.04
CA GLY A 168 4.86 -11.75 -2.62
C GLY A 168 6.19 -11.06 -2.36
N PHE A 169 7.22 -11.31 -3.19
CA PHE A 169 8.51 -10.62 -3.10
C PHE A 169 8.42 -9.13 -3.46
N ALA A 170 7.60 -8.76 -4.45
CA ALA A 170 7.35 -7.36 -4.77
C ALA A 170 6.66 -6.62 -3.61
N ILE A 171 5.72 -7.26 -2.92
CA ILE A 171 5.08 -6.72 -1.70
C ILE A 171 6.11 -6.57 -0.58
N LEU A 172 6.98 -7.55 -0.37
CA LEU A 172 8.06 -7.46 0.61
C LEU A 172 8.99 -6.29 0.33
N ALA A 173 9.43 -6.12 -0.92
CA ALA A 173 10.24 -4.99 -1.33
C ALA A 173 9.53 -3.65 -1.09
N PHE A 174 8.23 -3.58 -1.42
CA PHE A 174 7.41 -2.41 -1.10
C PHE A 174 7.38 -2.12 0.40
N VAL A 175 7.17 -3.12 1.26
CA VAL A 175 7.14 -2.95 2.73
C VAL A 175 8.46 -2.38 3.25
N ILE A 176 9.60 -2.91 2.79
CA ILE A 176 10.93 -2.44 3.20
C ILE A 176 11.12 -0.96 2.82
N VAL A 177 10.86 -0.62 1.55
CA VAL A 177 10.98 0.77 1.07
C VAL A 177 9.98 1.67 1.79
N HIS A 178 8.74 1.22 1.97
CA HIS A 178 7.69 1.98 2.64
C HIS A 178 8.08 2.36 4.06
N ILE A 179 8.54 1.40 4.87
CA ILE A 179 8.99 1.65 6.25
C ILE A 179 10.17 2.61 6.25
N TYR A 180 11.17 2.42 5.39
CA TYR A 180 12.29 3.35 5.25
C TYR A 180 11.79 4.78 4.96
N MET A 181 10.92 4.95 3.96
CA MET A 181 10.37 6.25 3.59
C MET A 181 9.55 6.90 4.72
N THR A 182 8.96 6.13 5.63
CA THR A 182 8.27 6.71 6.81
C THR A 182 9.22 7.41 7.78
N THR A 183 10.52 7.07 7.73
CA THR A 183 11.54 7.67 8.60
C THR A 183 12.16 8.94 8.02
N THR A 184 11.83 9.30 6.77
CA THR A 184 12.39 10.48 6.09
C THR A 184 11.58 11.76 6.31
N GLY A 185 10.85 11.84 7.42
CA GLY A 185 10.09 13.03 7.83
C GLY A 185 10.96 14.08 8.51
N HIS A 186 10.34 15.15 9.02
CA HIS A 186 11.04 16.17 9.83
C HIS A 186 11.59 15.62 11.15
N THR A 187 11.04 14.49 11.62
CA THR A 187 11.63 13.58 12.61
C THR A 187 11.46 12.14 12.13
N LEU A 188 12.25 11.22 12.68
CA LEU A 188 12.22 9.79 12.34
C LEU A 188 10.84 9.14 12.54
N THR A 189 10.03 9.67 13.45
CA THR A 189 8.72 9.10 13.82
C THR A 189 7.54 9.94 13.36
N ALA A 190 7.77 11.08 12.69
CA ALA A 190 6.71 12.01 12.30
C ALA A 190 5.57 11.34 11.52
N HIS A 191 5.90 10.60 10.47
CA HIS A 191 4.89 9.93 9.64
C HIS A 191 4.23 8.76 10.37
N ILE A 192 5.00 8.02 11.18
CA ILE A 192 4.48 6.91 11.99
C ILE A 192 3.47 7.44 13.02
N ALA A 193 3.82 8.51 13.75
CA ALA A 193 2.94 9.15 14.72
C ALA A 193 1.65 9.70 14.08
N ALA A 194 1.72 10.19 12.84
CA ALA A 194 0.54 10.59 12.08
C ALA A 194 -0.40 9.41 11.77
N MET A 195 0.13 8.21 11.56
CA MET A 195 -0.67 6.99 11.34
C MET A 195 -1.32 6.42 12.60
N PHE A 196 -0.91 6.86 13.79
CA PHE A 196 -1.63 6.57 15.04
C PHE A 196 -2.63 7.70 15.38
N SER A 197 -2.15 8.95 15.35
CA SER A 197 -2.92 10.11 15.82
C SER A 197 -3.91 10.68 14.78
N GLY A 198 -3.61 10.51 13.48
CA GLY A 198 -4.30 11.16 12.36
C GLY A 198 -3.87 12.59 12.08
N TRP A 199 -2.97 13.15 12.89
CA TRP A 199 -2.48 14.52 12.75
C TRP A 199 -1.06 14.53 12.19
N GLU A 200 -0.83 15.34 11.16
CA GLU A 200 0.49 15.53 10.55
C GLU A 200 0.87 17.01 10.62
N GLU A 201 2.14 17.28 10.96
CA GLU A 201 2.70 18.63 10.88
C GLU A 201 3.25 18.85 9.48
N VAL A 202 2.74 19.86 8.80
CA VAL A 202 3.09 20.20 7.41
C VAL A 202 3.55 21.66 7.32
N GLU A 203 4.49 21.95 6.42
CA GLU A 203 4.93 23.32 6.16
C GLU A 203 3.77 24.19 5.63
N GLU A 204 3.63 25.40 6.18
CA GLU A 204 2.65 26.38 5.75
C GLU A 204 2.99 27.01 4.40
N GLY A 205 1.94 27.23 3.59
CA GLY A 205 1.90 28.12 2.43
C GLY A 205 1.04 27.57 1.30
N GLU A 206 1.14 28.22 0.14
CA GLU A 206 0.23 28.00 -0.97
C GLU A 206 0.34 26.61 -1.57
N VAL A 207 -0.83 26.06 -1.85
CA VAL A 207 -1.05 24.76 -2.47
C VAL A 207 -1.17 25.03 -3.96
N GLU A 208 -0.55 24.19 -4.77
CA GLU A 208 -0.67 24.30 -6.21
C GLU A 208 -2.15 24.25 -6.64
N SER A 209 -2.58 25.15 -7.52
CA SER A 209 -3.99 25.27 -7.90
C SER A 209 -4.58 23.98 -8.49
N TRP A 210 -3.75 23.15 -9.11
CA TRP A 210 -4.13 21.86 -9.68
C TRP A 210 -4.26 20.73 -8.65
N GLU A 211 -3.83 20.94 -7.41
CA GLU A 211 -3.98 20.00 -6.29
C GLU A 211 -5.27 20.26 -5.49
N VAL A 212 -5.95 21.39 -5.73
CA VAL A 212 -7.20 21.74 -5.04
C VAL A 212 -8.36 21.04 -5.74
N HIS A 213 -8.78 19.90 -5.18
CA HIS A 213 -10.06 19.29 -5.54
C HIS A 213 -11.17 19.98 -4.73
N GLU A 214 -12.02 20.77 -5.40
CA GLU A 214 -13.23 21.32 -4.78
C GLU A 214 -14.08 20.16 -4.25
N ARG A 215 -14.36 20.19 -2.94
CA ARG A 215 -15.39 19.32 -2.36
C ARG A 215 -16.74 19.89 -2.78
N THR A 216 -17.31 19.31 -3.84
CA THR A 216 -18.76 19.35 -4.10
C THR A 216 -19.44 18.26 -3.28
#